data_AF-A0A1A9A8H5-F1
#
_entry.id   AF-A0A1A9A8H5-F1
#
_cell.length_a   1.000
_cell.length_b   1.000
_cell.length_c   1.000
_cell.angle_alpha   90.00
_cell.angle_beta   90.00
_cell.angle_gamma   90.00
#
_symmetry.space_group_name_H-M   'P 1'
#
loop_
_entity.id
_entity.type
_entity.pdbx_description
1 polymer ?
#
loop_
_entity_poly.entity_id
_entity_poly.type
_entity_poly.pdbx_seq_one_letter_code
_entity_poly.pdbx_strand_id
1 'polypeptide(L)'
;MNILKTDIPSIKYKDIWNDGICYNEINEIIVHNKDPQDADTWTNNFRTQFYTFLEMRADKFFNYNPKKRCRDLYYILYYILYKIKNLRDYEESYENIKLAIKNYMDSALGIHDYAICIRDSFNEDCNNYNKIEEGNKKKIDDLCEDIDYTKKNYDKINKSSECAEIKKHIDHQYETLKEVYNANSQKYSDVLGYYEFTSFNELDNIIKKIQCSSDGNLHASAQALNPDRMSSLSGGQISIILFLSLFGCLLVCFFLYKHTSLGLWLNNRIGKKIKFFNKMNYENNHEIIEEMSGYLQDNLHNEEYNVLYHSSGE
;
A
#
# COMPACT_ATOMS: atom_id res chain seq x y z
N MET A 1 15.34 -5.18 -18.67
CA MET A 1 14.16 -4.46 -18.13
C MET A 1 14.50 -4.06 -16.71
N ASN A 2 14.50 -2.76 -16.42
CA ASN A 2 14.75 -2.23 -15.08
C ASN A 2 13.48 -2.44 -14.24
N ILE A 3 13.59 -2.96 -13.02
CA ILE A 3 12.45 -3.11 -12.09
C ILE A 3 12.40 -1.87 -11.22
N LEU A 4 11.29 -1.15 -11.21
CA LEU A 4 11.07 -0.01 -10.35
C LEU A 4 10.35 -0.43 -9.07
N LYS A 5 10.37 0.41 -8.04
CA LYS A 5 9.56 0.22 -6.83
C LYS A 5 8.07 0.10 -7.16
N THR A 6 7.59 0.80 -8.18
CA THR A 6 6.20 0.70 -8.66
C THR A 6 5.87 -0.63 -9.33
N ASP A 7 6.87 -1.47 -9.63
CA ASP A 7 6.65 -2.83 -10.13
C ASP A 7 6.45 -3.86 -9.02
N ILE A 8 6.72 -3.49 -7.76
CA ILE A 8 6.45 -4.33 -6.59
C ILE A 8 4.95 -4.59 -6.48
N PRO A 9 4.47 -5.85 -6.44
CA PRO A 9 3.06 -6.19 -6.58
C PRO A 9 2.11 -5.44 -5.64
N SER A 10 2.43 -5.36 -4.35
CA SER A 10 1.60 -4.68 -3.35
C SER A 10 1.42 -3.19 -3.64
N ILE A 11 2.42 -2.56 -4.27
CA ILE A 11 2.40 -1.15 -4.70
C ILE A 11 1.64 -1.03 -6.03
N LYS A 12 2.01 -1.88 -7.00
CA LYS A 12 1.50 -1.84 -8.37
C LYS A 12 -0.01 -2.01 -8.44
N TYR A 13 -0.55 -2.88 -7.60
CA TYR A 13 -1.95 -3.30 -7.63
C TYR A 13 -2.75 -2.82 -6.42
N LYS A 14 -2.20 -1.91 -5.60
CA LYS A 14 -2.82 -1.42 -4.36
C LYS A 14 -4.28 -1.01 -4.53
N ASP A 15 -4.55 -0.22 -5.57
CA ASP A 15 -5.84 0.44 -5.80
C ASP A 15 -6.59 -0.16 -7.00
N ILE A 16 -6.22 -1.38 -7.39
CA ILE A 16 -6.68 -1.96 -8.65
C ILE A 16 -8.21 -2.10 -8.73
N TRP A 17 -8.85 -2.40 -7.61
CA TRP A 17 -10.28 -2.63 -7.53
C TRP A 17 -11.10 -1.35 -7.37
N ASN A 18 -10.49 -0.21 -7.08
CA ASN A 18 -11.20 1.00 -6.67
C ASN A 18 -12.22 1.47 -7.71
N ASP A 19 -11.84 1.43 -9.00
CA ASP A 19 -12.73 1.78 -10.11
C ASP A 19 -13.89 0.77 -10.23
N GLY A 20 -13.59 -0.54 -10.16
CA GLY A 20 -14.56 -1.60 -10.35
C GLY A 20 -15.57 -1.72 -9.21
N ILE A 21 -15.22 -1.32 -7.99
CA ILE A 21 -16.10 -1.41 -6.82
C ILE A 21 -16.72 -0.06 -6.43
N CYS A 22 -16.50 0.98 -7.23
CA CYS A 22 -16.91 2.35 -6.92
C CYS A 22 -16.42 2.82 -5.52
N TYR A 23 -15.14 2.58 -5.20
CA TYR A 23 -14.62 2.75 -3.83
C TYR A 23 -14.85 4.15 -3.26
N ASN A 24 -14.67 5.20 -4.07
CA ASN A 24 -14.88 6.58 -3.61
C ASN A 24 -16.33 6.84 -3.19
N GLU A 25 -17.29 6.29 -3.94
CA GLU A 25 -18.72 6.46 -3.66
C GLU A 25 -19.09 5.83 -2.32
N ILE A 26 -18.68 4.57 -2.09
CA ILE A 26 -18.97 3.89 -0.83
C ILE A 26 -18.20 4.46 0.35
N ASN A 27 -16.97 4.93 0.12
CA ASN A 27 -16.20 5.61 1.17
C ASN A 27 -16.89 6.91 1.61
N GLU A 28 -17.44 7.70 0.70
CA GLU A 28 -18.23 8.89 1.06
C GLU A 28 -19.48 8.54 1.87
N ILE A 29 -20.17 7.44 1.53
CA ILE A 29 -21.33 6.96 2.28
C ILE A 29 -20.93 6.58 3.70
N ILE A 30 -19.85 5.81 3.85
CA ILE A 30 -19.33 5.35 5.15
C ILE A 30 -18.86 6.53 6.01
N VAL A 31 -18.00 7.39 5.47
CA VAL A 31 -17.39 8.50 6.22
C VAL A 31 -18.44 9.52 6.67
N HIS A 32 -19.48 9.75 5.86
CA HIS A 32 -20.51 10.72 6.19
C HIS A 32 -21.76 10.11 6.83
N ASN A 33 -21.77 8.80 7.08
CA ASN A 33 -22.94 8.06 7.59
C ASN A 33 -24.22 8.46 6.85
N LYS A 34 -24.17 8.36 5.51
CA LYS A 34 -25.29 8.67 4.62
C LYS A 34 -26.43 7.65 4.77
N ASP A 35 -27.57 7.94 4.16
CA ASP A 35 -28.76 7.10 4.28
C ASP A 35 -28.60 5.76 3.51
N PRO A 36 -29.30 4.68 3.93
CA PRO A 36 -29.26 3.40 3.23
C PRO A 36 -29.55 3.47 1.72
N GLN A 37 -30.38 4.43 1.29
CA GLN A 37 -30.70 4.67 -0.13
C GLN A 37 -29.46 5.05 -0.96
N ASP A 38 -28.48 5.73 -0.36
CA ASP A 38 -27.21 6.02 -1.02
C ASP A 38 -26.40 4.73 -1.23
N ALA A 39 -26.42 3.81 -0.27
CA ALA A 39 -25.76 2.51 -0.42
C ALA A 39 -26.48 1.57 -1.41
N ASP A 40 -27.80 1.67 -1.53
CA ASP A 40 -28.56 1.00 -2.58
C ASP A 40 -28.17 1.54 -3.97
N THR A 41 -27.95 2.85 -4.07
CA THR A 41 -27.46 3.48 -5.30
C THR A 41 -26.05 2.99 -5.63
N TRP A 42 -25.15 2.98 -4.65
CA TRP A 42 -23.81 2.41 -4.81
C TRP A 42 -23.84 0.93 -5.22
N THR A 43 -24.73 0.12 -4.63
CA THR A 43 -24.87 -1.31 -4.95
C THR A 43 -25.26 -1.51 -6.41
N ASN A 44 -26.13 -0.66 -6.95
CA ASN A 44 -26.49 -0.67 -8.37
C ASN A 44 -25.32 -0.23 -9.26
N ASN A 45 -24.57 0.81 -8.86
CA ASN A 45 -23.39 1.27 -9.59
C ASN A 45 -22.29 0.21 -9.60
N PHE A 46 -22.06 -0.46 -8.45
CA PHE A 46 -21.14 -1.58 -8.30
C PHE A 46 -21.40 -2.65 -9.35
N ARG A 47 -22.66 -3.07 -9.56
CA ARG A 47 -23.02 -4.08 -10.56
C ARG A 47 -22.45 -3.75 -11.94
N THR A 48 -22.71 -2.54 -12.42
CA THR A 48 -22.32 -2.12 -13.77
C THR A 48 -20.83 -1.87 -13.86
N GLN A 49 -20.26 -1.15 -12.89
CA GLN A 49 -18.83 -0.81 -12.90
C GLN A 49 -17.95 -2.04 -12.72
N PHE A 50 -18.34 -2.99 -11.87
CA PHE A 50 -17.58 -4.23 -11.66
C PHE A 50 -17.54 -5.07 -12.93
N TYR A 51 -18.68 -5.22 -13.61
CA TYR A 51 -18.76 -5.91 -14.89
C TYR A 51 -17.87 -5.25 -15.96
N THR A 52 -18.04 -3.94 -16.19
CA THR A 52 -17.25 -3.20 -17.18
C THR A 52 -15.76 -3.21 -16.86
N PHE A 53 -15.40 -3.10 -15.57
CA PHE A 53 -14.02 -3.18 -15.13
C PHE A 53 -13.40 -4.53 -15.47
N LEU A 54 -14.11 -5.63 -15.21
CA LEU A 54 -13.63 -6.96 -15.56
C LEU A 54 -13.47 -7.12 -17.07
N GLU A 55 -14.45 -6.66 -17.86
CA GLU A 55 -14.38 -6.71 -19.33
C GLU A 55 -13.17 -5.94 -19.90
N MET A 56 -12.86 -4.76 -19.34
CA MET A 56 -11.84 -3.86 -19.91
C MET A 56 -10.42 -4.08 -19.38
N ARG A 57 -10.28 -4.62 -18.17
CA ARG A 57 -9.00 -4.56 -17.43
C ARG A 57 -8.56 -5.88 -16.82
N ALA A 58 -9.43 -6.88 -16.74
CA ALA A 58 -9.12 -8.10 -15.99
C ALA A 58 -7.90 -8.85 -16.55
N ASP A 59 -7.77 -8.89 -17.88
CA ASP A 59 -6.59 -9.45 -18.57
C ASP A 59 -5.27 -8.82 -18.13
N LYS A 60 -5.27 -7.54 -17.76
CA LYS A 60 -4.05 -6.80 -17.38
C LYS A 60 -3.49 -7.20 -16.03
N PHE A 61 -4.27 -7.85 -15.16
CA PHE A 61 -3.84 -8.16 -13.81
C PHE A 61 -4.17 -9.57 -13.31
N PHE A 62 -5.20 -10.24 -13.83
CA PHE A 62 -5.43 -11.66 -13.52
C PHE A 62 -4.35 -12.57 -14.10
N ASN A 63 -3.63 -12.12 -15.13
CA ASN A 63 -2.46 -12.84 -15.65
C ASN A 63 -1.29 -12.89 -14.64
N TYR A 64 -1.28 -12.01 -13.64
CA TYR A 64 -0.25 -11.95 -12.62
C TYR A 64 -0.86 -12.26 -11.24
N ASN A 65 -0.84 -13.55 -10.89
CA ASN A 65 -1.34 -14.10 -9.62
C ASN A 65 -2.87 -13.92 -9.39
N PRO A 66 -3.71 -14.60 -10.19
CA PRO A 66 -5.17 -14.41 -10.15
C PRO A 66 -5.77 -14.69 -8.76
N LYS A 67 -5.26 -15.70 -8.05
CA LYS A 67 -5.71 -16.04 -6.69
C LYS A 67 -5.52 -14.87 -5.71
N LYS A 68 -4.36 -14.20 -5.77
CA LYS A 68 -4.10 -13.03 -4.94
C LYS A 68 -5.04 -11.88 -5.29
N ARG A 69 -5.30 -11.65 -6.58
CA ARG A 69 -6.26 -10.62 -7.01
C ARG A 69 -7.67 -10.87 -6.47
N CYS A 70 -8.11 -12.13 -6.42
CA CYS A 70 -9.37 -12.51 -5.76
C CYS A 70 -9.34 -12.19 -4.26
N ARG A 71 -8.28 -12.58 -3.54
CA ARG A 71 -8.16 -12.28 -2.09
C ARG A 71 -8.15 -10.78 -1.82
N ASP A 72 -7.47 -9.98 -2.64
CA ASP A 72 -7.48 -8.53 -2.53
C ASP A 72 -8.89 -7.94 -2.65
N LEU A 73 -9.69 -8.46 -3.60
CA LEU A 73 -11.08 -8.09 -3.75
C LEU A 73 -11.91 -8.46 -2.51
N TYR A 74 -11.71 -9.66 -1.96
CA TYR A 74 -12.43 -10.07 -0.76
C TYR A 74 -12.04 -9.26 0.47
N TYR A 75 -10.75 -8.96 0.68
CA TYR A 75 -10.31 -8.13 1.80
C TYR A 75 -10.95 -6.74 1.78
N ILE A 76 -10.99 -6.08 0.62
CA ILE A 76 -11.58 -4.75 0.51
C ILE A 76 -13.10 -4.79 0.68
N LEU A 77 -13.79 -5.79 0.12
CA LEU A 77 -15.24 -5.90 0.23
C LEU A 77 -15.71 -6.29 1.63
N TYR A 78 -15.01 -7.20 2.31
CA TYR A 78 -15.32 -7.54 3.71
C TYR A 78 -15.13 -6.33 4.62
N TYR A 79 -14.09 -5.52 4.38
CA TYR A 79 -13.92 -4.28 5.12
C TYR A 79 -15.05 -3.28 4.86
N ILE A 80 -15.48 -3.12 3.61
CA ILE A 80 -16.60 -2.26 3.22
C ILE A 80 -17.90 -2.72 3.88
N LEU A 81 -18.24 -4.01 3.77
CA LEU A 81 -19.46 -4.57 4.34
C LEU A 81 -19.46 -4.51 5.87
N TYR A 82 -18.33 -4.79 6.53
CA TYR A 82 -18.17 -4.52 7.95
C TYR A 82 -18.47 -3.06 8.29
N LYS A 83 -17.96 -2.10 7.52
CA LYS A 83 -18.24 -0.68 7.77
C LYS A 83 -19.72 -0.34 7.56
N ILE A 84 -20.33 -0.80 6.46
CA ILE A 84 -21.77 -0.61 6.18
C ILE A 84 -22.64 -1.17 7.31
N LYS A 85 -22.33 -2.38 7.78
CA LYS A 85 -23.07 -3.03 8.87
C LYS A 85 -23.10 -2.21 10.16
N ASN A 86 -22.03 -1.44 10.41
CA ASN A 86 -21.89 -0.61 11.60
C ASN A 86 -22.40 0.84 11.40
N LEU A 87 -22.96 1.17 10.24
CA LEU A 87 -23.65 2.45 10.03
C LEU A 87 -25.03 2.44 10.69
N ARG A 88 -25.52 3.63 11.07
CA ARG A 88 -26.85 3.80 11.66
C ARG A 88 -27.95 3.56 10.62
N ASP A 89 -29.01 2.86 11.00
CA ASP A 89 -30.21 2.60 10.18
C ASP A 89 -29.97 1.62 9.01
N TYR A 90 -28.89 0.83 9.06
CA TYR A 90 -28.53 -0.17 8.06
C TYR A 90 -28.96 -1.59 8.41
N GLU A 91 -29.61 -1.83 9.55
CA GLU A 91 -29.97 -3.15 10.05
C GLU A 91 -30.83 -3.94 9.03
N GLU A 92 -31.75 -3.27 8.33
CA GLU A 92 -32.62 -3.89 7.34
C GLU A 92 -31.98 -3.98 5.94
N SER A 93 -31.19 -2.96 5.56
CA SER A 93 -30.60 -2.88 4.22
C SER A 93 -29.33 -3.71 4.06
N TYR A 94 -28.60 -3.96 5.15
CA TYR A 94 -27.30 -4.63 5.12
C TYR A 94 -27.34 -6.01 4.44
N GLU A 95 -28.29 -6.88 4.82
CA GLU A 95 -28.39 -8.22 4.23
C GLU A 95 -28.74 -8.17 2.74
N ASN A 96 -29.54 -7.19 2.32
CA ASN A 96 -29.86 -6.97 0.91
C ASN A 96 -28.63 -6.51 0.12
N ILE A 97 -27.87 -5.56 0.65
CA ILE A 97 -26.62 -5.06 0.05
C ILE A 97 -25.61 -6.21 -0.09
N LYS A 98 -25.38 -6.96 0.99
CA LYS A 98 -24.47 -8.12 1.01
C LYS A 98 -24.86 -9.16 -0.04
N LEU A 99 -26.14 -9.54 -0.09
CA LEU A 99 -26.63 -10.52 -1.05
C LEU A 99 -26.51 -10.03 -2.49
N ALA A 100 -26.82 -8.75 -2.74
CA ALA A 100 -26.70 -8.14 -4.06
C ALA A 100 -25.25 -8.15 -4.57
N ILE A 101 -24.30 -7.68 -3.75
CA ILE A 101 -22.87 -7.70 -4.10
C ILE A 101 -22.43 -9.12 -4.45
N LYS A 102 -22.75 -10.11 -3.59
CA LYS A 102 -22.41 -11.51 -3.84
C LYS A 102 -22.95 -12.00 -5.19
N ASN A 103 -24.22 -11.75 -5.46
CA ASN A 103 -24.86 -12.19 -6.71
C ASN A 103 -24.23 -11.51 -7.94
N TYR A 104 -23.90 -10.23 -7.85
CA TYR A 104 -23.25 -9.49 -8.93
C TYR A 104 -21.82 -9.98 -9.17
N MET A 105 -21.07 -10.26 -8.10
CA MET A 105 -19.74 -10.86 -8.20
C MET A 105 -19.78 -12.25 -8.83
N ASP A 106 -20.63 -13.15 -8.31
CA ASP A 106 -20.76 -14.52 -8.81
C ASP A 106 -21.10 -14.53 -10.32
N SER A 107 -22.02 -13.63 -10.72
CA SER A 107 -22.41 -13.49 -12.12
C SER A 107 -21.27 -12.97 -13.00
N ALA A 108 -20.63 -11.86 -12.61
CA ALA A 108 -19.59 -11.24 -13.43
C ALA A 108 -18.32 -12.10 -13.49
N LEU A 109 -17.85 -12.64 -12.36
CA LEU A 109 -16.69 -13.51 -12.31
C LEU A 109 -16.92 -14.82 -13.08
N GLY A 110 -18.15 -15.34 -13.08
CA GLY A 110 -18.52 -16.54 -13.83
C GLY A 110 -18.48 -16.33 -15.34
N ILE A 111 -18.92 -15.17 -15.81
CA ILE A 111 -18.90 -14.82 -17.25
C ILE A 111 -17.46 -14.69 -17.78
N HIS A 112 -16.56 -14.13 -16.97
CA HIS A 112 -15.19 -13.85 -17.39
C HIS A 112 -14.18 -14.98 -17.07
N ASP A 113 -14.66 -16.19 -16.78
CA ASP A 113 -13.85 -17.38 -16.47
C ASP A 113 -12.87 -17.19 -15.29
N TYR A 114 -13.22 -16.30 -14.35
CA TYR A 114 -12.52 -16.12 -13.09
C TYR A 114 -13.12 -17.01 -11.99
N ALA A 115 -13.50 -18.23 -12.36
CA ALA A 115 -14.06 -19.24 -11.44
C ALA A 115 -13.13 -19.54 -10.26
N ILE A 116 -11.84 -19.26 -10.41
CA ILE A 116 -10.85 -19.34 -9.34
C ILE A 116 -11.19 -18.42 -8.15
N CYS A 117 -11.82 -17.27 -8.40
CA CYS A 117 -12.31 -16.39 -7.33
C CYS A 117 -13.57 -16.96 -6.69
N ILE A 118 -14.45 -17.63 -7.45
CA ILE A 118 -15.73 -18.17 -6.96
C ILE A 118 -15.52 -19.30 -5.96
N ARG A 119 -14.45 -20.09 -6.13
CA ARG A 119 -14.10 -21.19 -5.23
C ARG A 119 -13.68 -20.71 -3.84
N ASP A 120 -13.08 -19.53 -3.77
CA ASP A 120 -12.84 -18.81 -2.52
C ASP A 120 -14.13 -18.05 -2.18
N SER A 121 -15.20 -18.79 -1.86
CA SER A 121 -16.56 -18.23 -1.74
C SER A 121 -16.58 -16.98 -0.86
N PHE A 122 -17.31 -15.94 -1.29
CA PHE A 122 -17.68 -14.78 -0.49
C PHE A 122 -18.54 -15.25 0.71
N ASN A 123 -17.87 -15.78 1.74
CA ASN A 123 -18.48 -16.31 2.95
C ASN A 123 -18.12 -15.37 4.11
N GLU A 124 -18.46 -14.10 3.91
CA GLU A 124 -18.23 -13.09 4.91
C GLU A 124 -19.05 -13.40 6.17
N ASP A 125 -18.35 -13.71 7.26
CA ASP A 125 -18.90 -13.72 8.60
C ASP A 125 -18.62 -12.39 9.29
N CYS A 126 -19.45 -11.41 8.94
CA CYS A 126 -19.40 -10.06 9.50
C CYS A 126 -19.75 -10.01 11.01
N ASN A 127 -20.23 -11.11 11.61
CA ASN A 127 -20.45 -11.17 13.06
C ASN A 127 -19.15 -11.45 13.81
N ASN A 128 -18.25 -12.22 13.20
CA ASN A 128 -16.94 -12.56 13.75
C ASN A 128 -15.79 -11.82 13.05
N TYR A 129 -16.10 -10.75 12.31
CA TYR A 129 -15.10 -9.95 11.61
C TYR A 129 -14.23 -9.19 12.61
N ASN A 130 -12.95 -9.55 12.67
CA ASN A 130 -11.96 -8.83 13.45
C ASN A 130 -11.14 -7.93 12.52
N LYS A 131 -11.43 -6.62 12.55
CA LYS A 131 -10.77 -5.59 11.72
C LYS A 131 -9.25 -5.65 11.81
N ILE A 132 -8.70 -5.85 13.00
CA ILE A 132 -7.25 -5.88 13.22
C ILE A 132 -6.65 -7.12 12.56
N GLU A 133 -7.27 -8.28 12.78
CA GLU A 133 -6.76 -9.55 12.27
C GLU A 133 -6.88 -9.66 10.75
N GLU A 134 -8.02 -9.24 10.17
CA GLU A 134 -8.20 -9.22 8.72
C GLU A 134 -7.27 -8.19 8.06
N GLY A 135 -7.07 -7.02 8.69
CA GLY A 135 -6.07 -6.05 8.28
C GLY A 135 -4.65 -6.62 8.28
N ASN A 136 -4.30 -7.40 9.31
CA ASN A 136 -3.01 -8.08 9.41
C ASN A 136 -2.85 -9.20 8.37
N LYS A 137 -3.90 -10.01 8.14
CA LYS A 137 -3.91 -11.03 7.08
C LYS A 137 -3.61 -10.41 5.72
N LYS A 138 -4.30 -9.31 5.37
CA LYS A 138 -4.05 -8.60 4.11
C LYS A 138 -2.60 -8.14 4.01
N LYS A 139 -2.07 -7.46 5.04
CA LYS A 139 -0.69 -6.96 5.04
C LYS A 139 0.34 -8.08 4.91
N ILE A 140 0.11 -9.23 5.56
CA ILE A 140 0.98 -10.41 5.45
C ILE A 140 0.88 -11.01 4.05
N ASP A 141 -0.32 -11.12 3.48
CA ASP A 141 -0.53 -11.60 2.10
C ASP A 141 0.19 -10.70 1.08
N ASP A 142 0.14 -9.38 1.26
CA ASP A 142 0.86 -8.39 0.45
C ASP A 142 2.39 -8.58 0.57
N LEU A 143 2.91 -8.72 1.79
CA LEU A 143 4.34 -8.98 2.01
C LEU A 143 4.79 -10.30 1.37
N CYS A 144 4.01 -11.37 1.53
CA CYS A 144 4.32 -12.66 0.91
C CYS A 144 4.37 -12.55 -0.62
N GLU A 145 3.45 -11.80 -1.23
CA GLU A 145 3.49 -11.56 -2.68
C GLU A 145 4.76 -10.81 -3.11
N ASP A 146 5.12 -9.75 -2.40
CA ASP A 146 6.31 -8.96 -2.72
C ASP A 146 7.59 -9.78 -2.60
N ILE A 147 7.66 -10.65 -1.59
CA ILE A 147 8.80 -11.54 -1.35
C ILE A 147 8.85 -12.65 -2.40
N ASP A 148 7.72 -13.24 -2.79
CA ASP A 148 7.66 -14.22 -3.88
C ASP A 148 8.08 -13.59 -5.23
N TYR A 149 7.61 -12.38 -5.53
CA TYR A 149 8.05 -11.63 -6.69
C TYR A 149 9.56 -11.35 -6.66
N THR A 150 10.06 -10.93 -5.49
CA THR A 150 11.49 -10.66 -5.29
C THR A 150 12.32 -11.91 -5.51
N LYS A 151 11.91 -13.05 -4.92
CA LYS A 151 12.53 -14.36 -5.08
C LYS A 151 12.67 -14.75 -6.56
N LYS A 152 11.66 -14.44 -7.37
CA LYS A 152 11.63 -14.71 -8.82
C LYS A 152 12.45 -13.71 -9.66
N ASN A 153 12.84 -12.56 -9.11
CA ASN A 153 13.44 -11.45 -9.85
C ASN A 153 14.74 -10.88 -9.23
N TYR A 154 15.42 -11.61 -8.35
CA TYR A 154 16.63 -11.14 -7.66
C TYR A 154 17.64 -10.43 -8.56
N ASP A 155 18.02 -11.04 -9.68
CA ASP A 155 19.05 -10.48 -10.57
C ASP A 155 18.66 -9.12 -11.15
N LYS A 156 17.37 -8.94 -11.43
CA LYS A 156 16.83 -7.69 -11.98
C LYS A 156 16.68 -6.64 -10.89
N ILE A 157 16.25 -7.04 -9.69
CA ILE A 157 16.14 -6.14 -8.53
C ILE A 157 17.52 -5.67 -8.10
N ASN A 158 18.49 -6.56 -7.96
CA ASN A 158 19.84 -6.21 -7.51
C ASN A 158 20.57 -5.27 -8.48
N LYS A 159 20.22 -5.30 -9.78
CA LYS A 159 20.74 -4.39 -10.81
C LYS A 159 19.87 -3.15 -11.02
N SER A 160 18.76 -3.03 -10.30
CA SER A 160 17.85 -1.90 -10.45
C SER A 160 18.45 -0.64 -9.85
N SER A 161 18.23 0.49 -10.53
CA SER A 161 18.49 1.82 -10.00
C SER A 161 17.70 2.13 -8.72
N GLU A 162 16.58 1.43 -8.50
CA GLU A 162 15.72 1.58 -7.32
C GLU A 162 15.86 0.42 -6.32
N CYS A 163 16.91 -0.42 -6.44
CA CYS A 163 17.09 -1.57 -5.55
C CYS A 163 17.02 -1.18 -4.06
N ALA A 164 17.70 -0.09 -3.67
CA ALA A 164 17.73 0.35 -2.28
C ALA A 164 16.33 0.75 -1.76
N GLU A 165 15.52 1.40 -2.61
CA GLU A 165 14.15 1.80 -2.27
C GLU A 165 13.19 0.61 -2.22
N ILE A 166 13.38 -0.37 -3.11
CA ILE A 166 12.67 -1.65 -3.06
C ILE A 166 12.99 -2.38 -1.76
N LYS A 167 14.29 -2.54 -1.44
CA LYS A 167 14.73 -3.24 -0.23
C LYS A 167 14.18 -2.55 1.02
N LYS A 168 14.29 -1.23 1.10
CA LYS A 168 13.76 -0.43 2.21
C LYS A 168 12.26 -0.64 2.41
N HIS A 169 11.49 -0.70 1.33
CA HIS A 169 10.05 -0.96 1.40
C HIS A 169 9.75 -2.36 1.99
N ILE A 170 10.44 -3.40 1.48
CA ILE A 170 10.24 -4.77 1.94
C ILE A 170 10.71 -4.96 3.39
N ASP A 171 11.89 -4.42 3.74
CA ASP A 171 12.43 -4.44 5.10
C ASP A 171 11.43 -3.81 6.09
N HIS A 172 10.87 -2.64 5.74
CA HIS A 172 9.91 -1.95 6.60
C HIS A 172 8.64 -2.78 6.86
N GLN A 173 8.09 -3.38 5.80
CA GLN A 173 6.91 -4.24 5.91
C GLN A 173 7.22 -5.50 6.74
N TYR A 174 8.39 -6.10 6.53
CA TYR A 174 8.83 -7.29 7.28
C TYR A 174 8.96 -7.01 8.77
N GLU A 175 9.68 -5.95 9.17
CA GLU A 175 9.88 -5.63 10.59
C GLU A 175 8.55 -5.34 11.30
N THR A 176 7.65 -4.62 10.63
CA THR A 176 6.31 -4.30 11.18
C THR A 176 5.46 -5.57 11.39
N LEU A 177 5.54 -6.53 10.47
CA LEU A 177 4.66 -7.71 10.49
C LEU A 177 5.26 -8.90 11.23
N LYS A 178 6.57 -8.90 11.48
CA LYS A 178 7.25 -9.98 12.20
C LYS A 178 6.71 -10.15 13.61
N GLU A 179 6.52 -9.06 14.34
CA GLU A 179 5.97 -9.10 15.70
C GLU A 179 4.51 -9.57 15.69
N VAL A 180 3.71 -9.05 14.75
CA VAL A 180 2.31 -9.47 14.54
C VAL A 180 2.21 -10.97 14.28
N TYR A 181 3.08 -11.50 13.43
CA TYR A 181 3.12 -12.93 13.14
C TYR A 181 3.58 -13.74 14.35
N ASN A 182 4.64 -13.32 15.03
CA ASN A 182 5.17 -14.05 16.19
C ASN A 182 4.15 -14.13 17.34
N ALA A 183 3.32 -13.09 17.51
CA ALA A 183 2.26 -13.07 18.51
C ALA A 183 1.16 -14.12 18.21
N ASN A 184 0.89 -14.45 16.94
CA ASN A 184 -0.15 -15.42 16.58
C ASN A 184 0.13 -16.13 15.24
N SER A 185 1.19 -16.94 15.21
CA SER A 185 1.69 -17.53 13.97
C SER A 185 0.70 -18.48 13.30
N GLN A 186 -0.04 -19.26 14.09
CA GLN A 186 -1.05 -20.20 13.62
C GLN A 186 -2.17 -19.50 12.84
N LYS A 187 -2.49 -18.25 13.18
CA LYS A 187 -3.56 -17.50 12.52
C LYS A 187 -3.23 -17.08 11.09
N TYR A 188 -1.94 -16.95 10.80
CA TYR A 188 -1.45 -16.43 9.53
C TYR A 188 -0.72 -17.50 8.70
N SER A 189 -0.58 -18.72 9.20
CA SER A 189 0.13 -19.80 8.50
C SER A 189 -0.46 -20.11 7.12
N ASP A 190 -1.78 -20.05 7.00
CA ASP A 190 -2.47 -20.33 5.74
C ASP A 190 -2.13 -19.28 4.67
N VAL A 191 -1.94 -18.02 5.08
CA VAL A 191 -1.54 -16.93 4.19
C VAL A 191 -0.15 -17.16 3.63
N LEU A 192 0.79 -17.61 4.46
CA LEU A 192 2.14 -17.99 4.00
C LEU A 192 2.08 -19.17 3.03
N GLY A 193 1.21 -20.15 3.31
CA GLY A 193 1.00 -21.34 2.50
C GLY A 193 0.55 -21.03 1.06
N TYR A 194 -0.11 -19.90 0.81
CA TYR A 194 -0.47 -19.48 -0.56
C TYR A 194 0.74 -19.26 -1.48
N TYR A 195 1.92 -19.02 -0.90
CA TYR A 195 3.18 -18.75 -1.58
C TYR A 195 4.24 -19.82 -1.29
N GLU A 196 3.83 -20.96 -0.72
CA GLU A 196 4.72 -22.05 -0.33
C GLU A 196 5.77 -21.66 0.73
N PHE A 197 5.50 -20.59 1.49
CA PHE A 197 6.33 -20.23 2.62
C PHE A 197 5.89 -20.97 3.88
N THR A 198 6.85 -21.30 4.73
CA THR A 198 6.60 -22.03 5.98
C THR A 198 6.77 -21.18 7.23
N SER A 199 7.51 -20.07 7.15
CA SER A 199 7.78 -19.20 8.29
C SER A 199 8.29 -17.81 7.87
N PHE A 200 8.21 -16.85 8.79
CA PHE A 200 8.84 -15.53 8.62
C PHE A 200 10.38 -15.58 8.54
N ASN A 201 11.02 -16.65 9.01
CA ASN A 201 12.47 -16.83 8.83
C ASN A 201 12.82 -17.10 7.36
N GLU A 202 11.93 -17.77 6.62
CA GLU A 202 12.11 -17.98 5.18
C GLU A 202 12.04 -16.66 4.42
N LEU A 203 11.09 -15.79 4.80
CA LEU A 203 10.95 -14.43 4.28
C LEU A 203 12.23 -13.62 4.48
N ASP A 204 12.78 -13.60 5.71
CA ASP A 204 14.04 -12.92 6.05
C ASP A 204 15.23 -13.41 5.20
N ASN A 205 15.34 -14.73 5.02
CA ASN A 205 16.39 -15.32 4.20
C ASN A 205 16.31 -14.88 2.72
N ILE A 206 15.10 -14.61 2.22
CA ILE A 206 14.89 -14.06 0.87
C ILE A 206 15.29 -12.59 0.83
N ILE A 207 14.85 -11.80 1.82
CA ILE A 207 15.18 -10.37 1.93
C ILE A 207 16.70 -10.14 1.98
N LYS A 208 17.43 -10.95 2.76
CA LYS A 208 18.90 -10.88 2.88
C LYS A 208 19.67 -11.11 1.58
N LYS A 209 19.04 -11.71 0.56
CA LYS A 209 19.65 -11.91 -0.77
C LYS A 209 19.54 -10.68 -1.66
N ILE A 210 18.81 -9.65 -1.24
CA ILE A 210 18.81 -8.34 -1.90
C ILE A 210 20.08 -7.61 -1.46
N GLN A 211 21.10 -7.64 -2.32
CA GLN A 211 22.41 -7.07 -2.05
C GLN A 211 22.54 -5.64 -2.59
N CYS A 212 21.73 -5.28 -3.59
CA CYS A 212 21.82 -4.03 -4.36
C CYS A 212 23.25 -3.80 -4.86
N SER A 213 23.52 -4.16 -6.11
CA SER A 213 24.81 -3.90 -6.72
C SER A 213 25.09 -2.40 -6.66
N SER A 214 25.99 -1.99 -5.76
CA SER A 214 26.67 -0.71 -5.88
C SER A 214 27.36 -0.74 -7.24
N ASP A 215 27.02 0.18 -8.15
CA ASP A 215 27.59 0.25 -9.50
C ASP A 215 29.11 -0.01 -9.49
N GLY A 216 29.48 -1.25 -9.80
CA GLY A 216 30.85 -1.64 -10.03
C GLY A 216 31.16 -1.40 -11.49
N ASN A 217 31.42 -0.14 -11.88
CA ASN A 217 32.34 0.24 -12.96
C ASN A 217 32.42 1.77 -13.16
N LEU A 218 33.19 2.43 -12.29
CA LEU A 218 33.91 3.68 -12.61
C LEU A 218 35.42 3.56 -12.40
N HIS A 219 35.95 2.33 -12.27
CA HIS A 219 37.38 2.06 -12.10
C HIS A 219 37.91 1.09 -13.17
N ALA A 220 37.67 1.38 -14.45
CA ALA A 220 38.32 0.68 -15.55
C ALA A 220 38.41 1.54 -16.83
N SER A 221 38.94 2.75 -16.73
CA SER A 221 39.46 3.49 -17.90
C SER A 221 40.41 4.62 -17.50
N ALA A 222 41.51 4.28 -16.84
CA ALA A 222 42.69 5.13 -16.82
C ALA A 222 43.92 4.25 -17.04
N GLN A 223 44.02 3.64 -18.23
CA GLN A 223 45.31 3.18 -18.72
C GLN A 223 46.07 4.36 -19.31
N ALA A 224 47.33 4.47 -18.86
CA ALA A 224 48.46 5.15 -19.48
C ALA A 224 48.40 6.68 -19.59
N LEU A 225 49.09 7.37 -18.67
CA LEU A 225 50.20 8.29 -18.99
C LEU A 225 50.78 8.89 -17.70
N ASN A 226 52.07 8.66 -17.47
CA ASN A 226 52.98 9.53 -16.70
C ASN A 226 54.27 9.60 -17.53
N PRO A 227 55.08 10.68 -17.49
CA PRO A 227 55.16 11.72 -16.45
C PRO A 227 55.27 13.17 -16.99
N ASP A 228 55.42 14.12 -16.07
CA ASP A 228 55.90 15.51 -16.26
C ASP A 228 54.94 16.58 -16.79
N ARG A 229 54.18 17.17 -15.85
CA ARG A 229 54.33 18.60 -15.49
C ARG A 229 53.54 18.90 -14.23
N MET A 230 54.26 18.97 -13.12
CA MET A 230 53.79 19.69 -11.95
C MET A 230 53.84 21.18 -12.26
N SER A 231 52.67 21.77 -12.52
CA SER A 231 52.44 23.21 -12.32
C SER A 231 51.16 23.34 -11.52
N SER A 232 51.34 23.51 -10.22
CA SER A 232 50.31 23.80 -9.24
C SER A 232 49.48 25.01 -9.68
N LEU A 233 48.21 24.78 -10.00
CA LEU A 233 47.20 25.82 -9.93
C LEU A 233 46.08 25.32 -9.01
N SER A 234 46.02 25.96 -7.84
CA SER A 234 45.13 25.70 -6.71
C SER A 234 43.67 25.54 -7.14
N GLY A 235 43.02 24.48 -6.64
CA GLY A 235 41.61 24.10 -6.88
C GLY A 235 40.56 25.09 -6.37
N GLY A 236 40.90 26.37 -6.20
CA GLY A 236 39.99 27.42 -5.77
C GLY A 236 39.29 28.19 -6.90
N GLN A 237 39.71 28.06 -8.17
CA GLN A 237 39.20 28.93 -9.26
C GLN A 237 38.27 28.25 -10.28
N ILE A 238 38.20 26.92 -10.35
CA ILE A 238 37.24 26.22 -11.23
C ILE A 238 35.83 26.20 -10.61
N SER A 239 35.73 26.18 -9.27
CA SER A 239 34.42 26.21 -8.60
C SER A 239 33.71 27.56 -8.75
N ILE A 240 34.42 28.69 -8.78
CA ILE A 240 33.76 30.01 -8.78
C ILE A 240 32.98 30.28 -10.08
N ILE A 241 33.44 29.77 -11.22
CA ILE A 241 32.82 30.03 -12.53
C ILE A 241 31.51 29.24 -12.72
N LEU A 242 31.42 28.03 -12.17
CA LEU A 242 30.20 27.21 -12.22
C LEU A 242 29.12 27.69 -11.23
N PHE A 243 29.51 28.16 -10.05
CA PHE A 243 28.57 28.67 -9.05
C PHE A 243 27.93 30.02 -9.45
N LEU A 244 28.65 30.91 -10.14
CA LEU A 244 28.09 32.19 -10.60
C LEU A 244 27.01 32.04 -11.68
N SER A 245 27.10 31.01 -12.53
CA SER A 245 26.13 30.72 -13.60
C SER A 245 24.76 30.28 -13.04
N LEU A 246 24.77 29.36 -12.07
CA LEU A 246 23.55 28.82 -11.47
C LEU A 246 22.82 29.84 -10.58
N PHE A 247 23.55 30.68 -9.83
CA PHE A 247 22.95 31.74 -9.03
C PHE A 247 22.34 32.86 -9.89
N GLY A 248 22.95 33.20 -11.02
CA GLY A 248 22.40 34.17 -11.97
C GLY A 248 21.04 33.73 -12.51
N CYS A 249 20.91 32.47 -12.92
CA CYS A 249 19.64 31.91 -13.39
C CYS A 249 18.55 31.89 -12.29
N LEU A 250 18.91 31.55 -11.05
CA LEU A 250 17.97 31.55 -9.92
C LEU A 250 17.45 32.95 -9.58
N LEU A 251 18.30 33.98 -9.64
CA LEU A 251 17.90 35.36 -9.39
C LEU A 251 16.93 35.88 -10.46
N VAL A 252 17.16 35.54 -11.74
CA VAL A 252 16.23 35.88 -12.83
C VAL A 252 14.89 35.17 -12.66
N CYS A 253 14.89 33.87 -12.31
CA CYS A 253 13.66 33.12 -12.02
C CYS A 253 12.88 33.71 -10.82
N PHE A 254 13.58 34.11 -9.76
CA PHE A 254 12.97 34.75 -8.58
C PHE A 254 12.39 36.13 -8.93
N PHE A 255 13.11 36.92 -9.73
CA PHE A 255 12.63 38.23 -10.17
C PHE A 255 11.39 38.10 -11.06
N LEU A 256 11.38 37.13 -11.99
CA LEU A 256 10.22 36.82 -12.83
C LEU A 256 9.03 36.30 -12.03
N TYR A 257 9.26 35.49 -10.98
CA TYR A 257 8.23 35.03 -10.06
C TYR A 257 7.57 36.18 -9.27
N LYS A 258 8.37 37.17 -8.85
CA LYS A 258 7.91 38.29 -8.03
C LYS A 258 7.24 39.41 -8.84
N HIS A 259 7.67 39.66 -10.07
CA HIS A 259 7.24 40.82 -10.87
C HIS A 259 6.34 40.48 -12.07
N THR A 260 6.13 39.20 -12.41
CA THR A 260 5.22 38.77 -13.48
C THR A 260 3.98 38.09 -12.88
N SER A 261 2.80 38.28 -13.49
CA SER A 261 1.52 37.67 -13.07
C SER A 261 1.48 36.13 -13.08
N LEU A 262 2.56 35.49 -13.53
CA LEU A 262 2.76 34.03 -13.51
C LEU A 262 2.85 33.46 -12.08
N GLY A 263 3.40 34.20 -11.10
CA GLY A 263 3.53 33.74 -9.72
C GLY A 263 2.18 33.54 -9.01
N LEU A 264 1.23 34.45 -9.25
CA LEU A 264 -0.15 34.36 -8.73
C LEU A 264 -0.95 33.23 -9.40
N TRP A 265 -0.70 32.95 -10.68
CA TRP A 265 -1.38 31.89 -11.43
C TRP A 265 -0.90 30.48 -11.03
N LEU A 266 0.41 30.27 -10.92
CA LEU A 266 0.98 28.98 -10.49
C LEU A 266 0.63 28.66 -9.04
N ASN A 267 0.72 29.64 -8.13
CA ASN A 267 0.40 29.42 -6.72
C ASN A 267 -1.08 29.06 -6.49
N ASN A 268 -2.00 29.68 -7.24
CA ASN A 268 -3.42 29.36 -7.15
C ASN A 268 -3.81 28.02 -7.78
N ARG A 269 -3.10 27.56 -8.83
CA ARG A 269 -3.42 26.29 -9.50
C ARG A 269 -2.79 25.08 -8.79
N ILE A 270 -1.55 25.23 -8.34
CA ILE A 270 -0.80 24.18 -7.63
C ILE A 270 -1.27 24.10 -6.16
N GLY A 271 -1.49 25.25 -5.50
CA GLY A 271 -1.99 25.30 -4.13
C GLY A 271 -3.36 24.64 -3.96
N LYS A 272 -4.28 24.80 -4.93
CA LYS A 272 -5.60 24.14 -4.89
C LYS A 272 -5.53 22.62 -5.08
N LYS A 273 -4.62 22.11 -5.92
CA LYS A 273 -4.46 20.66 -6.13
C LYS A 273 -3.66 19.97 -5.01
N ILE A 274 -2.62 20.61 -4.49
CA ILE A 274 -1.82 20.08 -3.37
C ILE A 274 -2.61 20.11 -2.07
N LYS A 275 -3.43 21.15 -1.79
CA LYS A 275 -4.32 21.15 -0.61
C LYS A 275 -5.37 20.04 -0.68
N PHE A 276 -5.95 19.77 -1.84
CA PHE A 276 -6.94 18.69 -1.99
C PHE A 276 -6.31 17.30 -1.79
N PHE A 277 -5.17 17.05 -2.42
CA PHE A 277 -4.49 15.75 -2.33
C PHE A 277 -3.83 15.51 -0.96
N ASN A 278 -3.21 16.53 -0.37
CA ASN A 278 -2.64 16.43 0.97
C ASN A 278 -3.73 16.38 2.04
N LYS A 279 -4.90 17.01 1.85
CA LYS A 279 -6.00 16.88 2.81
C LYS A 279 -6.53 15.43 2.84
N MET A 280 -6.76 14.79 1.68
CA MET A 280 -7.21 13.38 1.64
C MET A 280 -6.15 12.38 2.12
N ASN A 281 -4.87 12.55 1.78
CA ASN A 281 -3.83 11.62 2.24
C ASN A 281 -3.43 11.84 3.70
N TYR A 282 -3.59 13.05 4.25
CA TYR A 282 -3.28 13.31 5.66
C TYR A 282 -4.45 12.91 6.57
N GLU A 283 -5.71 13.12 6.15
CA GLU A 283 -6.89 12.60 6.88
C GLU A 283 -6.95 11.06 6.86
N ASN A 284 -6.72 10.39 5.72
CA ASN A 284 -6.81 8.92 5.64
C ASN A 284 -5.64 8.19 6.33
N ASN A 285 -4.42 8.75 6.28
CA ASN A 285 -3.29 8.16 7.00
C ASN A 285 -3.32 8.47 8.50
N HIS A 286 -3.78 9.67 8.92
CA HIS A 286 -3.94 9.95 10.34
C HIS A 286 -5.14 9.25 10.95
N GLU A 287 -6.31 9.13 10.30
CA GLU A 287 -7.43 8.38 10.89
C GLU A 287 -7.07 6.89 11.12
N ILE A 288 -6.34 6.25 10.20
CA ILE A 288 -5.92 4.85 10.35
C ILE A 288 -4.80 4.69 11.40
N ILE A 289 -3.87 5.64 11.50
CA ILE A 289 -2.72 5.58 12.44
C ILE A 289 -3.13 6.04 13.85
N GLU A 290 -3.95 7.07 13.97
CA GLU A 290 -4.39 7.68 15.22
C GLU A 290 -5.42 6.79 15.93
N GLU A 291 -6.33 6.13 15.20
CA GLU A 291 -7.23 5.07 15.72
C GLU A 291 -6.44 3.84 16.22
N MET A 292 -5.30 3.51 15.57
CA MET A 292 -4.40 2.44 16.04
C MET A 292 -3.55 2.83 17.26
N SER A 293 -3.10 4.09 17.35
CA SER A 293 -2.28 4.56 18.48
C SER A 293 -3.11 4.72 19.76
N GLY A 294 -4.36 5.21 19.65
CA GLY A 294 -5.29 5.32 20.77
C GLY A 294 -5.60 3.96 21.40
N TYR A 295 -5.75 2.92 20.57
CA TYR A 295 -6.01 1.56 21.03
C TYR A 295 -4.81 0.90 21.72
N LEU A 296 -3.58 1.26 21.33
CA LEU A 296 -2.34 0.79 21.97
C LEU A 296 -2.11 1.45 23.33
N GLN A 297 -2.57 2.69 23.51
CA GLN A 297 -2.42 3.44 24.76
C GLN A 297 -3.39 2.97 25.85
N ASP A 298 -4.63 2.63 25.49
CA ASP A 298 -5.64 2.15 26.46
C ASP A 298 -5.35 0.71 26.96
N ASN A 299 -4.71 -0.13 26.15
CA ASN A 299 -4.33 -1.49 26.56
C ASN A 299 -3.05 -1.56 27.41
N LEU A 300 -2.25 -0.50 27.47
CA LEU A 300 -1.06 -0.42 28.34
C LEU A 300 -1.40 0.06 29.77
N HIS A 301 -2.56 0.68 29.98
CA HIS A 301 -2.90 1.32 31.25
C HIS A 301 -3.86 0.53 32.15
N ASN A 302 -4.33 -0.66 31.72
CA ASN A 302 -5.35 -1.44 32.43
C ASN A 302 -4.85 -2.74 33.12
N GLU A 303 -3.54 -2.98 33.21
CA GLU A 303 -2.99 -3.98 34.15
C GLU A 303 -2.67 -3.33 35.50
N GLU A 304 -3.71 -2.95 36.25
CA GLU A 304 -3.54 -2.60 37.67
C GLU A 304 -3.71 -3.87 38.53
N TYR A 305 -2.63 -4.23 39.20
CA TYR A 305 -2.42 -5.43 40.01
C TYR A 305 -3.45 -5.59 41.14
N ASN A 306 -4.25 -6.66 41.10
CA ASN A 306 -5.01 -7.12 42.27
C ASN A 306 -4.15 -8.06 43.13
N VAL A 307 -3.50 -7.53 44.17
CA VAL A 307 -2.84 -8.32 45.21
C VAL A 307 -3.84 -8.62 46.33
N LEU A 308 -4.17 -9.89 46.50
CA LEU A 308 -5.05 -10.41 47.54
C LEU A 308 -4.31 -10.46 48.89
N TYR A 309 -4.72 -9.64 49.86
CA TYR A 309 -4.26 -9.79 51.25
C TYR A 309 -5.22 -10.72 52.01
N HIS A 310 -4.74 -11.91 52.37
CA HIS A 310 -5.32 -12.69 53.45
C HIS A 310 -4.82 -12.15 54.79
N SER A 311 -5.73 -11.77 55.68
CA SER A 311 -5.46 -11.59 57.10
C SER A 311 -6.46 -12.43 57.89
N SER A 312 -5.99 -13.59 58.35
CA SER A 312 -6.59 -14.28 59.52
C SER A 312 -6.22 -13.51 60.78
N GLY A 313 -7.17 -13.27 61.67
CA GLY A 313 -6.88 -12.72 62.99
C GLY A 313 -8.12 -12.29 63.78
N GLU A 314 -8.62 -13.24 64.58
CA GLU A 314 -9.50 -13.14 65.76
C GLU A 314 -10.99 -12.77 65.62
#